data_AF-A0A927RG56-F1
#
_entry.id   AF-A0A927RG56-F1
#
_cell.length_a   1.000
_cell.length_b   1.000
_cell.length_c   1.000
_cell.angle_alpha   90.00
_cell.angle_beta   90.00
_cell.angle_gamma   90.00
#
_symmetry.space_group_name_H-M   'P 1'
#
loop_
_entity.id
_entity.type
_entity.pdbx_description
1 polymer ?
#
loop_
_entity_poly.entity_id
_entity_poly.type
_entity_poly.pdbx_seq_one_letter_code
_entity_poly.pdbx_strand_id
1 'polypeptide(L)'
;MDKKDEKRLKKALMDKALGYTTQEIIEEYGYTGEDFVLQKKKTSYKTYPPDLSAMQMLLGDVEEGDKLVELSNEELEAEKIRLIKLLKEKK
;
A
#
# COMPACT_ATOMS: atom_id res chain seq x y z
N MET A 1 14.49 7.08 -8.06
CA MET A 1 13.04 7.00 -8.29
C MET A 1 12.50 8.42 -8.23
N ASP A 2 11.67 8.82 -9.19
CA ASP A 2 11.19 10.21 -9.26
C ASP A 2 10.10 10.47 -8.21
N LYS A 3 9.95 11.70 -7.69
CA LYS A 3 8.98 12.02 -6.61
C LYS A 3 7.54 11.68 -6.98
N LYS A 4 7.23 11.68 -8.27
CA LYS A 4 5.92 11.32 -8.81
C LYS A 4 5.63 9.83 -8.68
N ASP A 5 6.65 9.00 -8.84
CA ASP A 5 6.50 7.54 -8.76
C ASP A 5 6.28 7.09 -7.32
N GLU A 6 6.94 7.74 -6.36
CA GLU A 6 6.74 7.47 -4.94
C GLU A 6 5.30 7.77 -4.50
N LYS A 7 4.73 8.90 -4.94
CA LYS A 7 3.33 9.24 -4.68
C LYS A 7 2.35 8.22 -5.26
N ARG A 8 2.62 7.75 -6.48
CA ARG A 8 1.80 6.72 -7.15
C ARG A 8 1.86 5.39 -6.41
N LEU A 9 3.05 5.00 -5.95
CA LEU A 9 3.25 3.78 -5.17
C LEU A 9 2.49 3.85 -3.83
N LYS A 10 2.63 4.95 -3.09
CA LYS A 10 1.91 5.18 -1.83
C LYS A 10 0.39 5.10 -2.01
N LYS A 11 -0.12 5.72 -3.08
CA LYS A 11 -1.55 5.65 -3.39
C LYS A 11 -2.00 4.20 -3.69
N ALA A 12 -1.26 3.48 -4.52
CA ALA A 12 -1.60 2.09 -4.85
C ALA A 12 -1.60 1.17 -3.62
N LEU A 13 -0.65 1.39 -2.69
CA LEU A 13 -0.61 0.67 -1.42
C LEU A 13 -1.82 1.01 -0.55
N MET A 14 -2.21 2.28 -0.48
CA MET A 14 -3.41 2.73 0.24
C MET A 14 -4.70 2.15 -0.33
N ASP A 15 -4.87 2.19 -1.66
CA ASP A 15 -6.03 1.62 -2.35
C ASP A 15 -6.14 0.11 -2.05
N LYS A 16 -5.01 -0.60 -2.05
CA LYS A 16 -4.96 -2.03 -1.68
C LYS A 16 -5.31 -2.27 -0.20
N ALA A 17 -4.80 -1.44 0.70
CA ALA A 17 -5.06 -1.58 2.13
C ALA A 17 -6.54 -1.37 2.48
N LEU A 18 -7.19 -0.37 1.88
CA LEU A 18 -8.59 -0.05 2.16
C LEU A 18 -9.59 -0.83 1.31
N GLY A 19 -9.10 -1.50 0.26
CA GLY A 19 -9.94 -2.08 -0.77
C GLY A 19 -10.42 -1.02 -1.76
N TYR A 20 -10.70 -1.45 -2.97
CA TYR A 20 -11.09 -0.55 -4.06
C TYR A 20 -11.96 -1.26 -5.08
N THR A 21 -12.77 -0.49 -5.79
CA THR A 21 -13.56 -0.98 -6.92
C THR A 21 -12.98 -0.41 -8.20
N THR A 22 -12.80 -1.28 -9.18
CA THR A 22 -12.38 -0.92 -10.53
C THR A 22 -13.54 -1.05 -11.51
N GLN A 23 -13.55 -0.17 -12.50
CA GLN A 23 -14.47 -0.26 -13.63
C GLN A 23 -13.72 -0.88 -14.81
N GLU A 24 -14.25 -1.97 -15.33
CA GLU A 24 -13.79 -2.59 -16.56
C GLU A 24 -14.81 -2.28 -17.66
N ILE A 25 -14.32 -1.73 -18.77
CA ILE A 25 -15.12 -1.39 -19.94
C ILE A 25 -14.65 -2.26 -21.09
N ILE A 26 -15.53 -3.09 -21.62
CA ILE A 26 -15.31 -3.93 -22.80
C ILE A 26 -16.12 -3.32 -23.94
N GLU A 27 -15.43 -2.87 -24.98
CA GLU A 27 -16.02 -2.30 -26.18
C GLU A 27 -15.72 -3.21 -27.38
N GLU A 28 -16.77 -3.77 -27.98
CA GLU A 28 -16.69 -4.59 -29.18
C GLU A 28 -17.01 -3.69 -30.39
N TYR A 29 -16.10 -3.65 -31.36
CA TYR A 29 -16.25 -2.87 -32.59
C TYR A 29 -16.43 -3.80 -33.79
N GLY A 30 -17.30 -3.41 -34.71
CA GLY A 30 -17.58 -4.14 -35.94
C GLY A 30 -17.33 -3.25 -37.15
N TYR A 31 -16.78 -3.83 -38.22
CA TYR A 31 -16.49 -3.11 -39.46
C TYR A 31 -17.73 -3.04 -40.35
N THR A 32 -18.12 -1.85 -40.79
CA THR A 32 -19.30 -1.63 -41.64
C THR A 32 -18.98 -1.40 -43.12
N GLY A 33 -17.75 -1.66 -43.54
CA GLY A 33 -17.31 -1.40 -44.92
C GLY A 33 -16.61 -0.05 -45.09
N GLU A 34 -16.96 0.94 -44.26
CA GLU A 34 -16.37 2.28 -44.27
C GLU A 34 -15.59 2.59 -42.99
N ASP A 35 -16.02 2.09 -41.81
CA ASP A 35 -15.34 2.32 -40.53
C ASP A 35 -15.64 1.21 -39.50
N PHE A 36 -14.93 1.23 -38.37
CA PHE A 36 -15.24 0.45 -37.18
C PHE A 36 -16.23 1.20 -36.29
N VAL A 37 -17.43 0.66 -36.17
CA VAL A 37 -18.48 1.21 -35.29
C VAL A 37 -18.60 0.37 -34.01
N LEU A 38 -18.86 1.05 -32.89
CA LEU A 38 -19.09 0.41 -31.60
C LEU A 38 -20.37 -0.44 -31.68
N GLN A 39 -20.22 -1.76 -31.56
CA GLN A 39 -21.33 -2.71 -31.61
C GLN A 39 -21.88 -2.99 -30.21
N LYS A 40 -21.00 -3.06 -29.22
CA LYS A 40 -21.40 -3.42 -27.86
C LYS A 40 -20.46 -2.80 -26.85
N LYS A 41 -21.04 -2.31 -25.76
CA LYS A 41 -20.29 -1.83 -24.59
C LYS A 41 -20.78 -2.55 -23.35
N LYS A 42 -19.91 -3.31 -22.70
CA LYS A 42 -20.17 -3.95 -21.41
C LYS A 42 -19.33 -3.26 -20.34
N THR A 43 -20.00 -2.75 -19.31
CA THR A 43 -19.33 -2.20 -18.13
C THR A 43 -19.47 -3.20 -16.98
N SER A 44 -18.36 -3.63 -16.40
CA SER A 44 -18.32 -4.46 -15.19
C SER A 44 -17.57 -3.74 -14.08
N TYR A 45 -17.96 -4.03 -12.84
CA TYR A 45 -17.29 -3.50 -11.65
C TYR A 45 -16.65 -4.67 -10.91
N LYS A 46 -15.35 -4.56 -10.63
CA LYS A 46 -14.61 -5.56 -9.87
C LYS A 46 -14.17 -4.96 -8.55
N THR A 47 -14.65 -5.54 -7.46
CA THR A 47 -14.33 -5.12 -6.11
C THR A 47 -13.18 -5.95 -5.57
N TYR A 48 -12.16 -5.24 -5.09
CA TYR A 48 -11.01 -5.80 -4.39
C TYR A 48 -11.19 -5.49 -2.90
N PRO A 49 -11.28 -6.52 -2.04
CA PRO A 49 -11.46 -6.30 -0.61
C PRO A 49 -10.21 -5.67 0.02
N PRO A 50 -10.35 -5.08 1.22
CA PRO A 50 -9.22 -4.60 2.00
C PRO A 50 -8.19 -5.70 2.29
N ASP A 51 -6.89 -5.35 2.24
CA ASP A 51 -5.78 -6.27 2.47
C ASP A 51 -5.05 -5.95 3.78
N LEU A 52 -5.07 -6.90 4.72
CA LEU A 52 -4.46 -6.76 6.04
C LEU A 52 -2.94 -6.56 5.98
N SER A 53 -2.24 -7.24 5.07
CA SER A 53 -0.79 -7.08 4.92
C SER A 53 -0.43 -5.70 4.39
N ALA A 54 -1.22 -5.16 3.46
CA ALA A 54 -1.04 -3.78 2.99
C ALA A 54 -1.34 -2.75 4.11
N MET A 55 -2.36 -3.00 4.95
CA MET A 55 -2.60 -2.18 6.15
C MET A 55 -1.43 -2.25 7.12
N GLN A 56 -0.91 -3.44 7.41
CA GLN A 56 0.24 -3.63 8.31
C GLN A 56 1.49 -2.92 7.79
N MET A 57 1.74 -2.89 6.48
CA MET A 57 2.85 -2.15 5.89
C MET A 57 2.69 -0.63 6.01
N LEU A 58 1.46 -0.11 5.89
CA LEU A 58 1.17 1.33 6.06
C LEU A 58 1.19 1.77 7.52
N LEU A 59 0.68 0.90 8.39
CA LEU A 59 0.78 1.01 9.85
C LEU A 59 2.14 0.50 10.35
N GLY A 60 3.09 0.28 9.44
CA GLY A 60 4.33 -0.46 9.64
C GLY A 60 4.96 -0.12 10.95
N ASP A 61 5.03 -1.08 11.87
CA ASP A 61 5.84 -0.95 13.08
C ASP A 61 5.77 0.44 13.73
N VAL A 62 4.56 1.06 13.77
CA VAL A 62 4.33 2.45 14.24
C VAL A 62 4.78 2.64 15.69
N GLU A 63 5.17 1.56 16.38
CA GLU A 63 5.64 1.63 17.75
C GLU A 63 7.16 1.64 17.93
N GLU A 64 7.98 1.11 17.02
CA GLU A 64 9.42 0.90 17.31
C GLU A 64 10.39 1.57 16.33
N GLY A 65 10.18 1.49 15.02
CA GLY A 65 11.14 1.99 14.03
C GLY A 65 11.26 3.51 13.99
N ASP A 66 10.12 4.20 13.89
CA ASP A 66 10.09 5.67 13.76
C ASP A 66 10.44 6.37 15.08
N LYS A 67 10.08 5.80 16.24
CA LYS A 67 10.46 6.36 17.54
C LYS A 67 11.98 6.34 17.75
N LEU A 68 12.67 5.27 17.36
CA LEU A 68 14.12 5.17 17.49
C LEU A 68 14.87 6.18 16.60
N VAL A 69 14.31 6.54 15.45
CA VAL A 69 14.90 7.52 14.53
C VAL A 69 14.81 8.95 15.08
N GLU A 70 13.83 9.22 15.95
CA GLU A 70 13.63 10.52 16.61
C GLU A 70 14.44 10.69 17.92
N LEU A 71 15.01 9.62 18.47
CA LEU A 71 15.78 9.66 19.71
C LEU A 71 17.20 10.22 19.50
N SER A 72 17.68 10.98 20.47
CA SER A 72 19.09 11.37 20.55
C SER A 72 19.99 10.16 20.85
N ASN A 73 21.30 10.32 20.59
CA ASN A 73 22.28 9.28 20.88
C ASN A 73 22.27 8.81 22.35
N GLU A 74 21.99 9.73 23.28
CA GLU A 74 21.92 9.43 24.72
C GLU A 74 20.68 8.58 25.05
N GLU A 75 19.54 8.91 24.46
CA GLU A 75 18.28 8.17 24.64
C GLU A 75 18.33 6.77 24.00
N LEU A 76 19.01 6.63 22.86
CA LEU A 76 19.25 5.33 22.22
C LEU A 76 20.10 4.39 23.09
N GLU A 77 21.14 4.91 23.73
CA GLU A 77 22.01 4.09 24.58
C GLU A 77 21.28 3.66 25.87
N ALA A 78 20.42 4.53 26.41
CA ALA A 78 19.55 4.18 27.54
C ALA A 78 18.56 3.05 27.19
N GLU A 79 17.92 3.14 26.03
CA GLU A 79 16.95 2.14 25.58
C GLU A 79 17.65 0.79 25.28
N LYS A 80 18.85 0.82 24.69
CA LYS A 80 19.70 -0.37 24.50
C LYS A 80 20.02 -1.06 25.82
N ILE A 81 20.43 -0.32 26.85
CA ILE A 81 20.74 -0.88 28.17
C ILE A 81 19.49 -1.53 28.79
N ARG A 82 18.34 -0.87 28.69
CA ARG A 82 17.05 -1.39 29.17
C ARG A 82 16.69 -2.72 28.49
N LEU A 83 16.78 -2.79 27.16
CA LEU A 83 16.47 -3.99 26.38
C LEU A 83 17.41 -5.15 26.72
N ILE A 84 18.70 -4.89 26.90
CA ILE A 84 19.68 -5.91 27.32
C ILE A 84 19.31 -6.49 28.70
N LYS A 85 18.82 -5.66 29.61
CA LYS A 85 18.39 -6.12 30.95
C LYS A 85 17.16 -7.03 30.85
N LEU A 86 16.14 -6.64 30.08
CA LEU A 86 14.94 -7.45 29.82
C LEU A 86 15.26 -8.83 29.23
N LEU A 87 16.25 -8.90 28.32
CA LEU A 87 16.69 -10.17 27.73
C LEU A 87 17.41 -11.08 28.74
N LYS A 88 18.12 -10.49 29.70
CA LYS A 88 18.79 -11.25 30.78
C LYS A 88 17.78 -11.79 31.81
N GLU A 89 16.70 -11.06 32.06
CA GLU A 89 15.64 -11.46 33.01
C GLU A 89 14.67 -12.51 32.44
N LYS A 90 14.54 -12.61 31.11
CA LYS A 90 13.75 -13.65 30.42
C LYS A 90 14.49 -14.98 30.22
N LYS A 91 15.68 -15.15 30.80
CA LYS A 91 16.50 -16.35 30.74
C LYS A 91 16.47 -17.09 32.08
#